data_AF-A0A356W1E2-F1
#
_entry.id   AF-A0A356W1E2-F1
#
_cell.length_a   1.000
_cell.length_b   1.000
_cell.length_c   1.000
_cell.angle_alpha   90.00
_cell.angle_beta   90.00
_cell.angle_gamma   90.00
#
_symmetry.space_group_name_H-M   'P 1'
#
loop_
_entity.id
_entity.type
_entity.pdbx_description
1 polymer ?
#
loop_
_entity_poly.entity_id
_entity_poly.type
_entity_poly.pdbx_seq_one_letter_code
_entity_poly.pdbx_strand_id
1 'polypeptide(L)'
;AQAAFWVTILIGLMQALAIAGATQISSALHGVIDPILSYLPNVIGAALIFGIFLIIANVVRETLKAVLVFGDGMPERFGLATGRVNISGIVASVAFAVLIIIGAIMAFDVLAIEAISAPANALLTDIIGIIPNVLAAGVILAIFVLIGRFVSNLVLKTLPGTGVDSAVSELGLLKGADSGLTASTVIARVSM
;
A
#
# COMPACT_ATOMS: atom_id res chain seq x y z
N ALA A 1 24.21 -14.76 18.72
CA ALA A 1 25.51 -15.27 19.20
C ALA A 1 26.67 -14.33 18.85
N GLN A 2 26.85 -13.95 17.58
CA GLN A 2 27.98 -13.11 17.15
C GLN A 2 27.99 -11.70 17.76
N ALA A 3 26.84 -11.04 17.91
CA ALA A 3 26.74 -9.73 18.56
C ALA A 3 27.21 -9.77 20.03
N ALA A 4 26.76 -10.77 20.80
CA ALA A 4 27.17 -10.94 22.19
C ALA A 4 28.69 -11.16 22.32
N PHE A 5 29.29 -11.94 21.42
CA PHE A 5 30.74 -12.14 21.37
C PHE A 5 31.51 -10.83 21.14
N TRP A 6 31.11 -10.03 20.16
CA TRP A 6 31.74 -8.74 19.90
C TRP A 6 31.57 -7.76 21.06
N VAL A 7 30.38 -7.73 21.68
CA VAL A 7 30.13 -6.91 22.88
C VAL A 7 31.05 -7.32 24.03
N THR A 8 31.19 -8.62 24.29
CA THR A 8 32.10 -9.13 25.34
C THR A 8 33.56 -8.77 25.04
N ILE A 9 34.00 -8.89 23.78
CA ILE A 9 35.35 -8.45 23.37
C ILE A 9 35.53 -6.94 23.55
N LEU A 10 34.53 -6.14 23.17
CA LEU A 10 34.59 -4.68 23.29
C LEU A 10 34.70 -4.24 24.76
N ILE A 11 33.89 -4.84 25.64
CA ILE A 11 33.98 -4.61 27.08
C ILE A 11 35.37 -5.03 27.58
N GLY A 12 35.87 -6.20 27.18
CA GLY A 12 37.22 -6.67 27.54
C GLY A 12 38.33 -5.72 27.07
N LEU A 13 38.23 -5.21 25.85
CA LEU A 13 39.16 -4.22 25.28
C LEU A 13 39.13 -2.91 26.06
N MET A 14 37.95 -2.43 26.46
CA MET A 14 37.82 -1.23 27.28
C MET A 14 38.48 -1.40 28.64
N GLN A 15 38.29 -2.55 29.29
CA GLN A 15 38.95 -2.85 30.56
C GLN A 15 40.48 -2.89 30.38
N ALA A 16 40.96 -3.49 29.29
CA ALA A 16 42.38 -3.50 28.95
C ALA A 16 42.93 -2.08 28.72
N LEU A 17 42.20 -1.22 28.01
CA LEU A 17 42.56 0.18 27.77
C LEU A 17 42.53 1.02 29.05
N ALA A 18 41.57 0.76 29.94
CA ALA A 18 41.48 1.41 31.25
C ALA A 18 42.70 1.06 32.11
N ILE A 19 43.10 -0.23 32.13
CA ILE A 19 44.31 -0.69 32.83
C ILE A 19 45.59 -0.11 32.20
N ALA A 20 45.62 0.05 30.88
CA ALA A 20 46.74 0.66 30.16
C ALA A 20 46.87 2.18 30.37
N GLY A 21 45.99 2.81 31.17
CA GLY A 21 46.00 4.25 31.45
C GLY A 21 45.39 5.12 30.35
N ALA A 22 44.77 4.52 29.32
CA ALA A 22 44.11 5.23 28.23
C ALA A 22 42.68 5.68 28.62
N THR A 23 42.56 6.40 29.73
CA THR A 23 41.27 6.77 30.35
C THR A 23 40.40 7.66 29.45
N GLN A 24 41.01 8.53 28.65
CA GLN A 24 40.29 9.38 27.70
C GLN A 24 39.65 8.57 26.56
N ILE A 25 40.36 7.54 26.06
CA ILE A 25 39.86 6.65 25.01
C ILE A 25 38.74 5.76 25.58
N SER A 26 38.94 5.22 26.79
CA SER A 26 37.92 4.45 27.50
C SER A 26 36.64 5.28 27.73
N SER A 27 36.76 6.54 28.18
CA SER A 27 35.61 7.43 28.39
C SER A 27 34.85 7.73 27.10
N ALA A 28 35.55 8.00 25.99
CA ALA A 28 34.93 8.20 24.69
C ALA A 28 34.19 6.94 24.19
N LEU A 29 34.74 5.75 24.44
CA LEU A 29 34.10 4.47 24.11
C LEU A 29 32.83 4.23 24.94
N HIS A 30 32.86 4.50 26.25
CA HIS A 30 31.69 4.41 27.12
C HIS A 30 30.54 5.29 26.61
N GLY A 31 30.85 6.51 26.15
CA GLY A 31 29.85 7.42 25.55
C GLY A 31 29.14 6.86 24.31
N VAL A 32 29.74 5.92 23.59
CA VAL A 32 29.13 5.26 22.42
C VAL A 32 28.42 3.94 22.81
N ILE A 33 28.99 3.20 23.76
CA ILE A 33 28.56 1.83 24.08
C ILE A 33 27.40 1.82 25.07
N ASP A 34 27.41 2.69 26.07
CA ASP A 34 26.37 2.71 27.10
C ASP A 34 24.97 2.96 26.48
N PRO A 35 24.80 3.88 25.51
CA PRO A 35 23.54 4.00 24.77
C PRO A 35 23.15 2.70 24.06
N ILE A 36 24.07 2.03 23.36
CA ILE A 36 23.80 0.77 22.64
C ILE A 36 23.33 -0.32 23.59
N LEU A 37 23.94 -0.45 24.77
CA LEU A 37 23.54 -1.41 25.79
C LEU A 37 22.16 -1.06 26.39
N SER A 38 21.87 0.23 26.56
CA SER A 38 20.56 0.70 27.05
C SER A 38 19.41 0.42 26.08
N TYR A 39 19.68 0.31 24.78
CA TYR A 39 18.68 -0.10 23.78
C TYR A 39 18.37 -1.60 23.84
N LEU A 40 19.26 -2.44 24.37
CA LEU A 40 19.09 -3.90 24.31
C LEU A 40 17.81 -4.40 25.02
N PRO A 41 17.46 -3.94 26.23
CA PRO A 41 16.16 -4.26 26.84
C PRO A 41 14.98 -3.75 26.01
N ASN A 42 15.09 -2.53 25.47
CA ASN A 42 14.06 -1.90 24.67
C ASN A 42 13.81 -2.64 23.34
N VAL A 43 14.84 -3.21 22.72
CA VAL A 43 14.73 -4.08 21.53
C VAL A 43 13.82 -5.28 21.81
N ILE A 44 13.93 -5.87 23.00
CA ILE A 44 13.07 -7.00 23.39
C ILE A 44 11.62 -6.53 23.53
N GLY A 45 11.39 -5.40 24.21
CA GLY A 45 10.06 -4.80 24.34
C GLY A 45 9.42 -4.47 22.98
N ALA A 46 10.19 -3.83 22.09
CA ALA A 46 9.78 -3.49 20.74
C ALA A 46 9.42 -4.74 19.92
N ALA A 47 10.24 -5.79 19.99
CA ALA A 47 9.99 -7.05 19.29
C ALA A 47 8.72 -7.74 19.79
N LEU A 48 8.45 -7.71 21.09
CA LEU A 48 7.21 -8.25 21.66
C LEU A 48 5.98 -7.49 21.16
N ILE A 49 6.01 -6.16 21.21
CA ILE A 49 4.91 -5.31 20.73
C ILE A 49 4.67 -5.52 19.23
N PHE A 50 5.73 -5.52 18.43
CA PHE A 50 5.62 -5.76 17.00
C PHE A 50 5.05 -7.15 16.71
N GLY A 51 5.48 -8.17 17.48
CA GLY A 51 4.93 -9.52 17.42
C GLY A 51 3.42 -9.57 17.69
N ILE A 52 2.94 -8.84 18.69
CA ILE A 52 1.51 -8.73 18.99
C ILE A 52 0.75 -8.11 17.81
N PHE A 53 1.27 -7.03 17.22
CA PHE A 53 0.67 -6.39 16.06
C PHE A 53 0.66 -7.26 14.81
N LEU A 54 1.71 -8.06 14.58
CA LEU A 54 1.73 -9.04 13.48
C LEU A 54 0.58 -10.04 13.62
N ILE A 55 0.30 -10.52 14.83
CA ILE A 55 -0.80 -11.45 15.08
C ILE A 55 -2.14 -10.75 14.83
N ILE A 56 -2.36 -9.57 15.46
CA ILE A 56 -3.61 -8.80 15.33
C ILE A 56 -3.88 -8.46 13.87
N ALA A 57 -2.88 -7.94 13.15
CA ALA A 57 -3.01 -7.55 11.76
C ALA A 57 -3.41 -8.74 10.87
N ASN A 58 -2.82 -9.92 11.07
CA ASN A 58 -3.18 -11.12 10.33
C ASN A 58 -4.62 -11.56 10.63
N VAL A 59 -5.04 -11.56 11.90
CA VAL A 59 -6.41 -11.91 12.29
C VAL A 59 -7.43 -10.95 11.67
N VAL A 60 -7.17 -9.64 11.75
CA VAL A 60 -8.04 -8.61 11.16
C VAL A 60 -8.09 -8.76 9.64
N ARG A 61 -6.95 -9.01 8.98
CA ARG A 61 -6.88 -9.22 7.53
C ARG A 61 -7.78 -10.38 7.10
N GLU A 62 -7.65 -11.54 7.72
CA GLU A 62 -8.44 -12.71 7.34
C GLU A 62 -9.93 -12.51 7.65
N THR A 63 -10.24 -11.84 8.76
CA THR A 63 -11.62 -11.47 9.10
C THR A 63 -12.21 -10.53 8.05
N LEU A 64 -11.49 -9.48 7.63
CA LEU A 64 -11.95 -8.54 6.62
C LEU A 64 -12.11 -9.19 5.25
N LYS A 65 -11.21 -10.10 4.85
CA LYS A 65 -11.38 -10.88 3.62
C LYS A 65 -12.66 -11.72 3.67
N ALA A 66 -12.84 -12.48 4.76
CA ALA A 66 -13.98 -13.37 4.93
C ALA A 66 -15.31 -12.61 4.94
N VAL A 67 -15.34 -11.45 5.61
CA VAL A 67 -16.52 -10.58 5.63
C VAL A 67 -16.73 -9.97 4.26
N LEU A 68 -15.74 -9.33 3.64
CA LEU A 68 -15.94 -8.53 2.42
C LEU A 68 -16.02 -9.33 1.12
N VAL A 69 -15.82 -10.65 1.14
CA VAL A 69 -15.85 -11.51 -0.06
C VAL A 69 -17.17 -11.42 -0.84
N PHE A 70 -18.28 -11.09 -0.18
CA PHE A 70 -19.58 -10.87 -0.84
C PHE A 70 -19.55 -9.68 -1.81
N GLY A 71 -18.65 -8.71 -1.59
CA GLY A 71 -18.51 -7.49 -2.39
C GLY A 71 -17.74 -7.69 -3.69
N ASP A 72 -16.98 -8.77 -3.85
CA ASP A 72 -16.05 -8.95 -4.98
C ASP A 72 -16.75 -9.11 -6.35
N GLY A 73 -18.00 -9.57 -6.36
CA GLY A 73 -18.82 -9.67 -7.57
C GLY A 73 -19.63 -8.41 -7.88
N MET A 74 -19.64 -7.44 -6.97
CA MET A 74 -20.48 -6.24 -7.07
C MET A 74 -20.09 -5.34 -8.25
N PRO A 75 -18.79 -5.09 -8.55
CA PRO A 75 -18.39 -4.26 -9.69
C PRO A 75 -18.83 -4.81 -11.04
N GLU A 76 -18.78 -6.13 -11.22
CA GLU A 76 -19.21 -6.80 -12.44
C GLU A 76 -20.74 -6.69 -12.61
N ARG A 77 -21.51 -6.91 -11.54
CA ARG A 77 -22.98 -6.76 -11.54
C ARG A 77 -23.43 -5.35 -11.85
N PHE A 78 -22.65 -4.35 -11.46
CA PHE A 78 -22.93 -2.97 -11.79
C PHE A 78 -22.33 -2.56 -13.14
N GLY A 79 -21.65 -3.42 -13.90
CA GLY A 79 -21.00 -3.05 -15.17
C GLY A 79 -19.87 -2.03 -15.01
N LEU A 80 -19.24 -1.99 -13.84
CA LEU A 80 -18.11 -1.12 -13.50
C LEU A 80 -16.75 -1.76 -13.81
N ALA A 81 -16.72 -3.08 -14.02
CA ALA A 81 -15.53 -3.83 -14.39
C ALA A 81 -15.88 -4.97 -15.36
N THR A 82 -14.97 -5.29 -16.27
CA THR A 82 -15.10 -6.40 -17.24
C THR A 82 -14.66 -7.75 -16.65
N GLY A 83 -14.56 -7.86 -15.33
CA GLY A 83 -14.19 -9.08 -14.61
C GLY A 83 -14.29 -8.91 -13.10
N ARG A 84 -14.04 -10.00 -12.38
CA ARG A 84 -14.15 -10.05 -10.91
C ARG A 84 -13.01 -9.25 -10.26
N VAL A 85 -13.36 -8.27 -9.44
CA VAL A 85 -12.38 -7.44 -8.71
C VAL A 85 -12.31 -7.94 -7.27
N ASN A 86 -11.11 -8.27 -6.80
CA ASN A 86 -10.88 -8.74 -5.43
C ASN A 86 -10.84 -7.57 -4.43
N ILE A 87 -11.99 -6.94 -4.22
CA ILE A 87 -12.16 -5.81 -3.29
C ILE A 87 -11.81 -6.24 -1.87
N SER A 88 -12.26 -7.42 -1.46
CA SER A 88 -12.02 -8.00 -0.15
C SER A 88 -10.52 -8.12 0.14
N GLY A 89 -9.75 -8.66 -0.81
CA GLY A 89 -8.31 -8.80 -0.74
C GLY A 89 -7.57 -7.47 -0.72
N ILE A 90 -8.00 -6.49 -1.51
CA ILE A 90 -7.42 -5.14 -1.53
C ILE A 90 -7.65 -4.46 -0.18
N VAL A 91 -8.90 -4.36 0.28
CA VAL A 91 -9.25 -3.69 1.54
C VAL A 91 -8.57 -4.36 2.73
N ALA A 92 -8.58 -5.69 2.79
CA ALA A 92 -7.92 -6.41 3.86
C ALA A 92 -6.39 -6.23 3.85
N SER A 93 -5.77 -6.15 2.67
CA SER A 93 -4.33 -5.93 2.57
C SER A 93 -3.94 -4.51 2.95
N VAL A 94 -4.77 -3.51 2.61
CA VAL A 94 -4.58 -2.12 3.07
C VAL A 94 -4.72 -2.04 4.58
N ALA A 95 -5.77 -2.62 5.16
CA ALA A 95 -5.97 -2.65 6.60
C ALA A 95 -4.81 -3.35 7.34
N PHE A 96 -4.32 -4.47 6.78
CA PHE A 96 -3.12 -5.14 7.29
C PHE A 96 -1.91 -4.20 7.29
N ALA A 97 -1.62 -3.54 6.16
CA ALA A 97 -0.49 -2.64 6.06
C ALA A 97 -0.57 -1.48 7.08
N VAL A 98 -1.76 -0.88 7.25
CA VAL A 98 -2.00 0.17 8.23
C VAL A 98 -1.72 -0.33 9.65
N LEU A 99 -2.24 -1.50 10.03
CA LEU A 99 -2.00 -2.07 11.36
C LEU A 99 -0.52 -2.39 11.60
N ILE A 100 0.19 -2.89 10.58
CA ILE A 100 1.64 -3.13 10.69
C ILE A 100 2.41 -1.82 10.86
N ILE A 101 2.05 -0.76 10.14
CA ILE A 101 2.67 0.57 10.30
C ILE A 101 2.46 1.09 11.73
N ILE A 102 1.22 1.00 12.24
CA ILE A 102 0.89 1.39 13.62
C ILE A 102 1.73 0.58 14.62
N GLY A 103 1.81 -0.74 14.44
CA GLY A 103 2.60 -1.64 15.28
C GLY A 103 4.11 -1.36 15.22
N ALA A 104 4.65 -1.07 14.04
CA ALA A 104 6.05 -0.70 13.85
C ALA A 104 6.39 0.61 14.56
N ILE A 105 5.49 1.59 14.50
CA ILE A 105 5.65 2.87 15.18
C ILE A 105 5.69 2.70 16.69
N MET A 106 4.76 1.95 17.28
CA MET A 106 4.80 1.65 18.71
C MET A 106 6.03 0.84 19.12
N ALA A 107 6.49 -0.06 18.26
CA ALA A 107 7.74 -0.78 18.49
C ALA A 107 8.94 0.17 18.49
N PHE A 108 9.00 1.14 17.57
CA PHE A 108 10.07 2.15 17.54
C PHE A 108 10.02 3.13 18.70
N ASP A 109 8.81 3.46 19.18
CA ASP A 109 8.62 4.28 20.37
C ASP A 109 9.18 3.58 21.62
N VAL A 110 8.86 2.29 21.81
CA VAL A 110 9.44 1.48 22.87
C VAL A 110 10.94 1.27 22.69
N LEU A 111 11.42 1.24 21.46
CA LEU A 111 12.86 1.22 21.17
C LEU A 111 13.57 2.51 21.61
N ALA A 112 12.83 3.59 21.90
CA ALA A 112 13.32 4.90 22.37
C ALA A 112 14.29 5.59 21.39
N ILE A 113 14.15 5.36 20.09
CA ILE A 113 14.95 6.04 19.06
C ILE A 113 14.14 7.19 18.47
N GLU A 114 14.20 8.34 19.13
CA GLU A 114 13.42 9.55 18.78
C GLU A 114 13.65 10.02 17.33
N ALA A 115 14.88 9.85 16.82
CA ALA A 115 15.24 10.18 15.43
C ALA A 115 14.48 9.34 14.38
N ILE A 116 13.93 8.18 14.75
CA ILE A 116 13.18 7.30 13.85
C ILE A 116 11.67 7.41 14.11
N SER A 117 11.26 7.45 15.39
CA SER A 117 9.84 7.50 15.74
C SER A 117 9.16 8.81 15.32
N ALA A 118 9.86 9.95 15.39
CA ALA A 118 9.30 11.25 15.02
C ALA A 118 8.83 11.35 13.54
N PRO A 119 9.67 11.06 12.52
CA PRO A 119 9.22 11.09 11.13
C PRO A 119 8.18 10.00 10.82
N ALA A 120 8.23 8.84 11.49
CA ALA A 120 7.25 7.79 11.31
C ALA A 120 5.86 8.18 11.86
N ASN A 121 5.80 8.86 13.01
CA ASN A 121 4.58 9.39 13.60
C ASN A 121 3.92 10.47 12.73
N ALA A 122 4.74 11.35 12.13
CA ALA A 122 4.25 12.35 11.19
C ALA A 122 3.56 11.70 9.99
N LEU A 123 4.20 10.68 9.39
CA LEU A 123 3.62 9.95 8.27
C LEU A 123 2.32 9.22 8.62
N LEU A 124 2.22 8.60 9.80
CA LEU A 124 0.97 7.97 10.25
C LEU A 124 -0.15 9.01 10.38
N THR A 125 0.16 10.18 10.94
CA THR A 125 -0.81 11.27 11.09
C THR A 125 -1.30 11.76 9.73
N ASP A 126 -0.39 11.92 8.76
CA ASP A 126 -0.73 12.30 7.39
C ASP A 126 -1.60 11.23 6.69
N ILE A 127 -1.25 9.94 6.84
CA ILE A 127 -1.99 8.82 6.26
C ILE A 127 -3.41 8.73 6.87
N ILE A 128 -3.56 8.90 8.18
CA ILE A 128 -4.89 8.91 8.81
C ILE A 128 -5.66 10.15 8.38
N GLY A 129 -4.99 11.30 8.30
CA GLY A 129 -5.58 12.58 7.90
C GLY A 129 -6.12 12.61 6.47
N ILE A 130 -5.56 11.80 5.55
CA ILE A 130 -6.06 11.74 4.17
C ILE A 130 -7.27 10.81 3.99
N ILE A 131 -7.57 9.91 4.95
CA ILE A 131 -8.70 8.97 4.86
C ILE A 131 -10.03 9.69 4.58
N PRO A 132 -10.43 10.75 5.30
CA PRO A 132 -11.67 11.47 5.02
C PRO A 132 -11.72 12.04 3.59
N ASN A 133 -10.60 12.57 3.09
CA ASN A 133 -10.52 13.14 1.74
C ASN A 133 -10.64 12.08 0.65
N VAL A 134 -10.04 10.90 0.85
CA VAL A 134 -10.19 9.75 -0.08
C VAL A 134 -11.62 9.26 -0.10
N LEU A 135 -12.28 9.18 1.06
CA LEU A 135 -13.70 8.82 1.14
C LEU A 135 -14.58 9.86 0.41
N ALA A 136 -14.33 11.15 0.63
CA ALA A 136 -15.04 12.21 -0.07
C ALA A 136 -14.84 12.14 -1.59
N ALA A 137 -13.60 11.91 -2.04
CA ALA A 137 -13.29 11.71 -3.45
C ALA A 137 -14.02 10.49 -4.04
N GLY A 138 -14.10 9.38 -3.30
CA GLY A 138 -14.86 8.19 -3.70
C GLY A 138 -16.35 8.46 -3.88
N VAL A 139 -16.97 9.22 -2.98
CA VAL A 139 -18.38 9.63 -3.10
C VAL A 139 -18.59 10.51 -4.34
N ILE A 140 -17.73 11.50 -4.54
CA ILE A 140 -17.79 12.37 -5.72
C ILE A 140 -17.67 11.52 -6.99
N LEU A 141 -16.69 10.63 -7.07
CA LEU A 141 -16.48 9.76 -8.21
C LEU A 141 -17.71 8.86 -8.49
N ALA A 142 -18.33 8.31 -7.45
CA ALA A 142 -19.57 7.53 -7.59
C ALA A 142 -20.71 8.35 -8.22
N ILE A 143 -20.87 9.62 -7.81
CA ILE A 143 -21.87 10.53 -8.40
C ILE A 143 -21.56 10.77 -9.88
N PHE A 144 -20.30 11.06 -10.23
CA PHE A 144 -19.91 11.29 -11.63
C PHE A 144 -20.14 10.06 -12.51
N VAL A 145 -19.86 8.86 -12.02
CA VAL A 145 -20.14 7.61 -12.75
C VAL A 145 -21.64 7.44 -12.99
N LEU A 146 -22.48 7.75 -12.00
CA LEU A 146 -23.94 7.69 -12.15
C LEU A 146 -24.44 8.67 -13.23
N ILE A 147 -23.94 9.91 -13.21
CA ILE A 147 -24.28 10.93 -14.20
C ILE A 147 -23.79 10.53 -15.59
N GLY A 148 -22.53 10.09 -15.71
CA GLY A 148 -21.95 9.66 -16.99
C GLY A 148 -22.74 8.52 -17.64
N ARG A 149 -23.22 7.57 -16.83
CA ARG A 149 -24.12 6.50 -17.29
C ARG A 149 -25.47 7.02 -17.77
N PHE A 150 -26.07 7.94 -17.01
CA PHE A 150 -27.33 8.56 -17.41
C PHE A 150 -27.19 9.28 -18.75
N VAL A 151 -26.13 10.09 -18.92
CA VAL A 151 -25.84 10.81 -20.16
C VAL A 151 -25.55 9.84 -21.30
N SER A 152 -24.71 8.82 -21.10
CA SER A 152 -24.43 7.81 -22.13
C SER A 152 -25.71 7.11 -22.60
N ASN A 153 -26.57 6.71 -21.68
CA ASN A 153 -27.86 6.11 -22.00
C ASN A 153 -28.80 7.08 -22.75
N LEU A 154 -28.77 8.36 -22.41
CA LEU A 154 -29.55 9.38 -23.10
C LEU A 154 -29.04 9.53 -24.55
N VAL A 155 -27.73 9.70 -24.73
CA VAL A 155 -27.09 9.78 -26.05
C VAL A 155 -27.42 8.54 -26.89
N LEU A 156 -27.24 7.34 -26.35
CA LEU A 156 -27.53 6.10 -27.08
C LEU A 156 -29.00 5.97 -27.50
N LYS A 157 -29.94 6.55 -26.74
CA LYS A 157 -31.37 6.53 -27.08
C LYS A 157 -31.78 7.61 -28.07
N THR A 158 -31.14 8.78 -28.02
CA THR A 158 -31.53 9.93 -28.85
C THR A 158 -30.74 10.04 -30.14
N LEU A 159 -29.45 9.66 -30.13
CA LEU A 159 -28.54 9.82 -31.27
C LEU A 159 -29.03 9.08 -32.54
N PRO A 160 -29.58 7.85 -32.48
CA PRO A 160 -30.11 7.16 -33.66
C PRO A 160 -31.26 7.90 -34.36
N GLY A 161 -32.03 8.70 -33.60
CA GLY A 161 -33.12 9.52 -34.14
C GLY A 161 -32.67 10.84 -34.79
N THR A 162 -31.39 11.19 -34.68
CA THR A 162 -30.85 12.47 -35.19
C THR A 162 -30.22 12.39 -36.58
N GLY A 163 -30.18 11.20 -37.20
CA GLY A 163 -29.59 10.99 -38.52
C GLY A 163 -28.06 11.01 -38.55
N VAL A 164 -27.40 11.11 -37.39
CA VAL A 164 -25.93 11.04 -37.25
C VAL A 164 -25.41 9.70 -37.76
N ASP A 165 -26.08 8.59 -37.43
CA ASP A 165 -25.72 7.26 -37.93
C ASP A 165 -25.79 7.17 -39.46
N SER A 166 -26.79 7.80 -40.08
CA SER A 166 -26.95 7.86 -41.54
C SER A 166 -25.86 8.72 -42.18
N ALA A 167 -25.56 9.90 -41.62
CA ALA A 167 -24.49 10.77 -42.12
C ALA A 167 -23.10 10.11 -42.04
N VAL A 168 -22.82 9.39 -40.95
CA VAL A 168 -21.55 8.64 -40.78
C VAL A 168 -21.46 7.45 -41.74
N SER A 169 -22.58 6.77 -42.00
CA SER A 169 -22.67 5.66 -42.97
C SER A 169 -22.46 6.12 -44.42
N GLU A 170 -23.03 7.28 -44.78
CA GLU A 170 -22.94 7.87 -46.12
C GLU A 170 -21.53 8.41 -46.40
N LEU A 171 -20.83 8.89 -45.37
CA LEU A 171 -19.38 9.21 -45.42
C LEU A 171 -18.49 7.96 -45.56
N GLY A 172 -19.06 6.75 -45.49
CA GLY A 172 -18.32 5.49 -45.69
C GLY A 172 -17.36 5.12 -44.54
N LEU A 173 -17.36 5.87 -43.44
CA LEU A 173 -16.41 5.71 -42.33
C LEU A 173 -16.58 4.38 -41.57
N LEU A 174 -17.78 3.78 -41.61
CA LEU A 174 -18.09 2.51 -40.93
C LEU A 174 -18.13 1.30 -41.87
N LYS A 175 -18.12 1.49 -43.21
CA LYS A 175 -18.14 0.38 -44.18
C LYS A 175 -16.89 -0.53 -44.12
N GLY A 176 -15.85 -0.13 -43.38
CA GLY A 176 -14.66 -0.94 -43.09
C GLY A 176 -14.59 -1.52 -41.68
N ALA A 177 -15.48 -1.15 -40.75
CA ALA A 177 -15.43 -1.61 -39.36
C ALA A 177 -16.07 -3.00 -39.16
N ASP A 178 -17.10 -3.32 -39.96
CA ASP A 178 -17.78 -4.62 -39.92
C ASP A 178 -17.20 -5.64 -40.92
N SER A 179 -16.33 -5.20 -41.84
CA SER A 179 -15.73 -6.07 -42.86
C SER A 179 -14.35 -6.59 -42.43
N GLY A 180 -14.29 -7.42 -41.38
CA GLY A 180 -13.23 -8.42 -41.20
C GLY A 180 -11.77 -7.93 -41.31
N LEU A 181 -11.47 -6.67 -41.01
CA LEU A 181 -10.11 -6.15 -40.87
C LEU A 181 -9.54 -6.60 -39.53
N THR A 182 -9.40 -7.91 -39.38
CA THR A 182 -8.53 -8.49 -38.36
C THR A 182 -7.09 -8.19 -38.76
N ALA A 183 -6.20 -8.05 -37.78
CA ALA A 183 -4.77 -7.86 -38.04
C ALA A 183 -4.23 -8.93 -39.02
N SER A 184 -4.77 -10.15 -38.97
CA SER A 184 -4.47 -11.25 -39.89
C SER A 184 -4.75 -10.94 -41.36
N THR A 185 -5.83 -10.22 -41.67
CA THR A 185 -6.20 -9.84 -43.05
C THR A 185 -5.27 -8.74 -43.60
N VAL A 186 -4.80 -7.85 -42.72
CA VAL A 186 -3.85 -6.78 -43.08
C VAL A 186 -2.47 -7.36 -43.37
N ILE A 187 -2.02 -8.33 -42.56
CA ILE A 187 -0.73 -9.00 -42.76
C ILE A 187 -0.76 -9.83 -44.05
N ALA A 188 -1.84 -10.57 -44.31
CA ALA A 188 -1.97 -11.41 -45.50
C ALA A 188 -1.91 -10.62 -46.83
N ARG A 189 -2.41 -9.37 -46.84
CA ARG A 189 -2.44 -8.52 -48.04
C ARG A 189 -1.13 -7.79 -48.33
N VAL A 190 -0.24 -7.66 -47.33
CA VAL A 190 1.10 -7.07 -47.48
C VAL A 190 2.14 -8.12 -47.89
N SER A 191 1.85 -9.41 -47.61
CA SER A 191 2.70 -10.55 -47.98
C SER A 191 2.41 -11.15 -49.36
N MET A 192 1.54 -10.53 -50.16
CA MET A 192 1.20 -10.92 -51.55
C MET A 192 1.69 -9.83 -52.50
#